data_AF-A0A0R1K9F3-F1
#
_entry.id   AF-A0A0R1K9F3-F1
#
_cell.length_a   1.000
_cell.length_b   1.000
_cell.length_c   1.000
_cell.angle_alpha   90.00
_cell.angle_beta   90.00
_cell.angle_gamma   90.00
#
_symmetry.space_group_name_H-M   'P 1'
#
loop_
_entity.id
_entity.type
_entity.pdbx_description
1 polymer ?
#
loop_
_entity_poly.entity_id
_entity_poly.type
_entity_poly.pdbx_seq_one_letter_code
_entity_poly.pdbx_strand_id
1 'polypeptide(L)'
;MKNLKINIWTGILDIVNCVLFAVSWPVIFSTAASDAFGGTNLTSGTGTFFYVMAAIGIILNLIALIQSKNKGISMVGPILGIIGNALFLISAAMAFPAIAVLIVGAVFIFLHHPAKNAKAVN
;
A
#
# COMPACT_ATOMS: atom_id res chain seq x y z
N MET A 1 -1.87 16.99 -21.26
CA MET A 1 -2.00 16.24 -20.00
C MET A 1 -1.89 14.74 -20.30
N LYS A 2 -0.69 14.14 -20.22
CA LYS A 2 -0.52 12.72 -20.58
C LYS A 2 -0.79 11.87 -19.34
N ASN A 3 -2.04 11.43 -19.18
CA ASN A 3 -2.55 10.62 -18.08
C ASN A 3 -1.51 9.60 -17.57
N LEU A 4 -1.03 9.78 -16.33
CA LEU A 4 -0.28 8.73 -15.64
C LEU A 4 -1.26 7.69 -15.14
N LYS A 5 -1.80 6.90 -16.08
CA LYS A 5 -2.66 5.76 -15.75
C LYS A 5 -2.02 4.89 -14.68
N ILE A 6 -0.69 4.70 -14.72
CA ILE A 6 0.04 3.91 -13.72
C ILE A 6 -0.09 4.47 -12.30
N ASN A 7 -0.02 5.79 -12.10
CA ASN A 7 -0.09 6.38 -10.76
C ASN A 7 -1.50 6.20 -10.20
N ILE A 8 -2.52 6.32 -11.05
CA ILE A 8 -3.90 6.02 -10.68
C ILE A 8 -4.04 4.56 -10.29
N TRP A 9 -3.48 3.62 -11.06
CA TRP A 9 -3.47 2.19 -10.72
C TRP A 9 -2.77 1.91 -9.39
N THR A 10 -1.66 2.59 -9.09
CA THR A 10 -0.97 2.47 -7.81
C THR A 10 -1.81 3.02 -6.65
N GLY A 11 -2.47 4.17 -6.83
CA GLY A 11 -3.38 4.72 -5.82
C GLY A 11 -4.59 3.81 -5.56
N ILE A 12 -5.15 3.18 -6.60
CA ILE A 12 -6.20 2.16 -6.46
C ILE A 12 -5.68 0.97 -5.67
N LEU A 13 -4.47 0.49 -5.96
CA LEU A 13 -3.88 -0.66 -5.26
C LEU A 13 -3.52 -0.34 -3.80
N ASP A 14 -3.11 0.88 -3.48
CA ASP A 14 -2.95 1.32 -2.10
C ASP A 14 -4.26 1.31 -1.32
N ILE A 15 -5.37 1.71 -1.96
CA ILE A 15 -6.71 1.61 -1.35
C ILE A 15 -7.10 0.14 -1.14
N VAL A 16 -6.84 -0.74 -2.11
CA VAL A 16 -7.08 -2.18 -1.97
C VAL A 16 -6.25 -2.76 -0.82
N ASN A 17 -4.97 -2.40 -0.70
CA ASN A 17 -4.11 -2.82 0.39
C ASN A 17 -4.60 -2.28 1.75
N CYS A 18 -5.12 -1.05 1.80
CA CYS A 18 -5.80 -0.54 2.99
C CYS A 18 -6.96 -1.43 3.44
N VAL A 19 -7.83 -1.82 2.49
CA VAL A 19 -8.96 -2.71 2.80
C VAL A 19 -8.45 -4.07 3.26
N LEU A 20 -7.46 -4.65 2.57
CA LEU A 20 -6.83 -5.92 2.94
C LEU A 20 -6.22 -5.88 4.34
N PHE A 21 -5.54 -4.79 4.72
CA PHE A 21 -4.96 -4.64 6.05
C PHE A 21 -6.03 -4.48 7.11
N ALA A 22 -7.14 -3.79 6.81
CA ALA A 22 -8.27 -3.66 7.73
C ALA A 22 -8.95 -5.01 7.99
N VAL A 23 -9.11 -5.86 6.97
CA VAL A 23 -9.67 -7.21 7.15
C VAL A 23 -8.64 -8.24 7.63
N SER A 24 -7.35 -7.92 7.63
CA SER A 24 -6.30 -8.86 8.04
C SER A 24 -6.47 -9.34 9.48
N TRP A 25 -6.82 -8.45 10.41
CA TRP A 25 -7.04 -8.81 11.81
C TRP A 25 -8.20 -9.80 11.99
N PRO A 26 -9.44 -9.50 11.58
CA PRO A 26 -10.54 -10.44 11.77
C PRO A 26 -10.30 -11.78 11.08
N VAL A 27 -9.63 -11.79 9.92
CA VAL A 27 -9.30 -13.02 9.18
C VAL A 27 -8.20 -13.83 9.86
N ILE A 28 -7.11 -13.20 10.33
CA ILE A 28 -6.04 -13.89 11.06
C ILE A 28 -6.55 -14.42 12.40
N PHE A 29 -7.37 -13.66 13.13
CA PHE A 29 -7.99 -14.14 14.37
C PHE A 29 -8.96 -15.29 14.13
N SER A 30 -9.77 -15.24 13.06
CA SER A 30 -10.69 -16.33 12.72
C SER A 30 -9.96 -17.62 12.33
N THR A 31 -8.84 -17.51 11.63
CA THR A 31 -8.02 -18.68 11.26
C THR A 31 -7.26 -19.23 12.46
N ALA A 32 -6.77 -18.36 13.36
CA ALA A 32 -6.17 -18.77 14.63
C ALA A 32 -7.17 -19.51 15.54
N ALA A 33 -8.42 -19.03 15.64
CA ALA A 33 -9.47 -19.73 16.36
C ALA A 33 -9.79 -21.10 15.71
N SER A 34 -9.89 -21.13 14.38
CA SER A 34 -10.14 -22.38 13.64
C SER A 34 -9.02 -23.40 13.84
N ASP A 35 -7.76 -22.96 13.86
CA ASP A 35 -6.61 -23.83 14.15
C ASP A 35 -6.62 -24.33 15.60
N ALA A 36 -7.00 -23.47 16.56
CA ALA A 36 -7.08 -23.83 17.98
C ALA A 36 -8.20 -24.83 18.30
N PHE A 37 -9.36 -24.73 17.65
CA PHE A 37 -10.52 -25.60 17.90
C PHE A 37 -10.68 -26.76 16.90
N GLY A 38 -10.10 -26.65 15.71
CA GLY A 38 -10.28 -27.59 14.60
C GLY A 38 -9.02 -28.37 14.21
N GLY A 39 -7.86 -28.10 14.81
CA GLY A 39 -6.60 -28.81 14.54
C GLY A 39 -6.02 -28.56 13.15
N THR A 40 -6.45 -27.50 12.47
CA THR A 40 -5.92 -27.06 11.18
C THR A 40 -4.64 -26.22 11.34
N ASN A 41 -3.93 -25.94 10.24
CA ASN A 41 -2.74 -25.06 10.21
C ASN A 41 -2.92 -23.91 9.20
N LEU A 42 -4.10 -23.29 9.18
CA LEU A 42 -4.49 -22.26 8.20
C LEU A 42 -3.95 -20.86 8.54
N THR A 43 -3.62 -20.60 9.80
CA THR A 43 -3.15 -19.29 10.27
C THR A 43 -1.85 -18.87 9.61
N SER A 44 -0.90 -19.81 9.50
CA SER A 44 0.42 -19.57 8.88
C SER A 44 0.30 -19.22 7.40
N GLY A 45 -0.57 -19.92 6.66
CA GLY A 45 -0.82 -19.63 5.24
C GLY A 45 -1.51 -18.28 5.03
N THR A 46 -2.46 -17.96 5.91
CA THR A 46 -3.22 -16.71 5.84
C THR A 46 -2.36 -15.49 6.18
N GLY A 47 -1.52 -15.58 7.22
CA GLY A 47 -0.54 -14.53 7.52
C GLY A 47 0.46 -14.31 6.38
N THR A 48 0.96 -15.40 5.80
CA THR A 48 1.87 -15.34 4.64
C THR A 48 1.22 -14.63 3.44
N PHE A 49 -0.05 -14.91 3.15
CA PHE A 49 -0.80 -14.24 2.08
C PHE A 49 -0.83 -12.72 2.25
N PHE A 50 -1.15 -12.23 3.45
CA PHE A 50 -1.18 -10.79 3.72
C PHE A 50 0.21 -10.14 3.60
N TYR A 51 1.27 -10.82 4.04
CA TYR A 51 2.64 -10.32 3.87
C TYR A 51 3.07 -10.28 2.40
N VAL A 52 2.71 -11.28 1.60
CA VAL A 52 2.98 -11.28 0.14
C VAL A 52 2.25 -10.13 -0.54
N MET A 53 0.98 -9.88 -0.19
CA MET A 53 0.22 -8.74 -0.71
C MET A 53 0.86 -7.39 -0.37
N ALA A 54 1.33 -7.23 0.86
CA ALA A 54 2.07 -6.03 1.26
C ALA A 54 3.37 -5.86 0.47
N ALA A 55 4.13 -6.93 0.24
CA ALA A 55 5.35 -6.90 -0.58
C ALA A 55 5.05 -6.49 -2.04
N ILE A 56 3.97 -6.99 -2.62
CA ILE A 56 3.50 -6.57 -3.95
C ILE A 56 3.17 -5.07 -3.96
N GLY A 57 2.50 -4.57 -2.91
CA GLY A 57 2.22 -3.14 -2.73
C GLY A 57 3.49 -2.27 -2.73
N ILE A 58 4.56 -2.73 -2.09
CA ILE A 58 5.86 -2.04 -2.09
C ILE A 58 6.43 -1.96 -3.51
N ILE A 59 6.46 -3.08 -4.24
CA ILE A 59 7.02 -3.14 -5.61
C ILE A 59 6.29 -2.18 -6.53
N LEU A 60 4.96 -2.15 -6.47
CA LEU A 60 4.14 -1.29 -7.31
C LEU A 60 4.31 0.20 -6.98
N ASN A 61 4.41 0.54 -5.69
CA ASN A 61 4.74 1.91 -5.30
C ASN A 61 6.15 2.31 -5.73
N LEU A 62 7.11 1.39 -5.72
CA LEU A 62 8.46 1.65 -6.24
C LEU A 62 8.44 1.97 -7.74
N ILE A 63 7.66 1.22 -8.52
CA ILE A 63 7.46 1.48 -9.96
C ILE A 63 6.81 2.86 -10.17
N ALA A 64 5.79 3.21 -9.37
CA ALA A 64 5.13 4.52 -9.42
C ALA A 64 6.06 5.67 -9.05
N LEU A 65 6.97 5.44 -8.08
CA LEU A 65 7.99 6.40 -7.67
C LEU A 65 8.97 6.68 -8.82
N ILE A 66 9.49 5.64 -9.46
CA ILE A 66 10.41 5.77 -10.59
C ILE A 66 9.73 6.54 -11.74
N GLN A 67 8.48 6.22 -12.05
CA GLN A 67 7.74 6.91 -13.10
C GLN A 67 7.40 8.36 -12.74
N SER A 68 7.09 8.64 -11.48
CA SER A 68 6.84 10.00 -10.99
C SER A 68 8.11 10.86 -11.06
N LYS A 69 9.27 10.28 -10.71
CA LYS A 69 10.58 10.91 -10.85
C LYS A 69 10.90 11.26 -12.30
N ASN A 70 10.70 10.33 -13.23
CA ASN A 70 10.98 10.52 -14.66
C ASN A 70 10.06 11.56 -15.33
N LYS A 71 8.89 11.84 -14.74
CA LYS A 71 7.88 12.75 -15.29
C LYS A 71 7.70 14.05 -14.48
N GLY A 72 8.53 14.28 -13.45
CA GLY A 72 8.51 15.50 -12.64
C GLY A 72 7.25 15.70 -11.80
N ILE A 73 6.61 14.62 -11.33
CA ILE A 73 5.38 14.65 -10.52
C ILE A 73 5.71 14.36 -9.05
N SER A 74 4.85 14.81 -8.14
CA SER A 74 5.02 14.57 -6.70
C SER A 74 5.27 13.08 -6.40
N MET A 75 6.38 12.82 -5.71
CA MET A 75 6.79 11.48 -5.24
C MET A 75 6.22 11.17 -3.84
N VAL A 76 5.54 12.12 -3.20
CA VAL A 76 5.05 12.00 -1.82
C VAL A 76 4.08 10.83 -1.68
N GLY A 77 3.16 10.69 -2.64
CA GLY A 77 2.20 9.59 -2.68
C GLY A 77 2.85 8.21 -2.70
N PRO A 78 3.68 7.88 -3.72
CA PRO A 78 4.40 6.61 -3.77
C PRO A 78 5.31 6.33 -2.56
N ILE A 79 5.96 7.37 -2.01
CA ILE A 79 6.80 7.21 -0.81
C ILE A 79 5.96 6.79 0.40
N LEU A 80 4.83 7.46 0.61
CA LEU A 80 3.89 7.10 1.68
C LEU A 80 3.32 5.69 1.47
N GLY A 81 2.98 5.31 0.24
CA GLY A 81 2.54 3.94 -0.08
C GLY A 81 3.60 2.88 0.25
N ILE A 82 4.88 3.14 -0.02
CA ILE A 82 5.99 2.26 0.41
C ILE A 82 6.04 2.15 1.93
N ILE A 83 5.99 3.27 2.65
CA ILE A 83 6.07 3.29 4.11
C ILE A 83 4.91 2.53 4.73
N GLY A 84 3.67 2.75 4.26
CA GLY A 84 2.50 2.07 4.78
C GLY A 84 2.54 0.55 4.55
N ASN A 85 2.91 0.11 3.34
CA ASN A 85 3.08 -1.33 3.07
C ASN A 85 4.25 -1.94 3.86
N ALA A 86 5.36 -1.21 4.05
CA ALA A 86 6.50 -1.67 4.84
C ALA A 86 6.18 -1.80 6.33
N LEU A 87 5.38 -0.87 6.89
CA LEU A 87 4.91 -0.95 8.27
C LEU A 87 4.13 -2.25 8.52
N PHE A 88 3.22 -2.59 7.60
CA PHE A 88 2.48 -3.84 7.68
C PHE A 88 3.38 -5.08 7.50
N LEU A 89 4.40 -5.00 6.63
CA LEU A 89 5.35 -6.08 6.41
C LEU A 89 6.20 -6.41 7.64
N ILE A 90 6.61 -5.38 8.40
CA ILE A 90 7.40 -5.54 9.63
C ILE A 90 6.54 -6.15 10.74
N SER A 91 5.28 -5.72 10.84
CA SER A 91 4.37 -6.26 11.85
C SER A 91 2.92 -6.03 11.47
N ALA A 92 2.13 -7.10 11.47
CA ALA A 92 0.67 -7.01 11.36
C ALA A 92 0.03 -6.16 12.49
N ALA A 93 0.70 -5.95 13.63
CA ALA A 93 0.24 -5.05 14.68
C ALA A 93 0.27 -3.57 14.26
N MET A 94 1.08 -3.22 13.27
CA MET A 94 1.16 -1.88 12.68
C MET A 94 0.13 -1.66 11.57
N ALA A 95 -0.87 -2.54 11.41
CA ALA A 95 -1.91 -2.39 10.40
C ALA A 95 -2.65 -1.05 10.51
N PHE A 96 -2.96 -0.60 11.72
CA PHE A 96 -3.69 0.66 11.93
C PHE A 96 -2.86 1.89 11.50
N PRO A 97 -1.59 2.05 11.93
CA PRO A 97 -0.68 3.04 11.35
C PRO A 97 -0.49 2.91 9.83
N ALA A 98 -0.33 1.68 9.33
CA ALA A 98 -0.11 1.41 7.91
C ALA A 98 -1.29 1.91 7.05
N ILE A 99 -2.52 1.64 7.48
CA ILE A 99 -3.75 2.10 6.82
C ILE A 99 -3.79 3.63 6.77
N ALA A 100 -3.51 4.31 7.89
CA ALA A 100 -3.51 5.77 7.91
C ALA A 100 -2.51 6.35 6.89
N VAL A 101 -1.30 5.80 6.86
CA VAL A 101 -0.24 6.23 5.92
C VAL A 101 -0.60 5.94 4.48
N LEU A 102 -1.18 4.77 4.19
CA LEU A 102 -1.64 4.39 2.85
C LEU A 102 -2.80 5.26 2.35
N ILE A 103 -3.77 5.60 3.21
CA ILE A 103 -4.86 6.53 2.85
C ILE A 103 -4.28 7.90 2.48
N VAL A 104 -3.38 8.44 3.31
CA VAL A 104 -2.73 9.72 3.02
C VAL A 104 -1.92 9.62 1.73
N GLY A 105 -1.16 8.54 1.52
CA GLY A 105 -0.43 8.25 0.28
C GLY A 105 -1.35 8.24 -0.94
N ALA A 106 -2.44 7.48 -0.90
CA ALA A 106 -3.43 7.40 -1.97
C ALA A 106 -4.05 8.77 -2.28
N VAL A 107 -4.41 9.56 -1.26
CA VAL A 107 -4.91 10.93 -1.44
C VAL A 107 -3.86 11.79 -2.16
N PHE A 108 -2.60 11.73 -1.78
CA PHE A 108 -1.52 12.47 -2.48
C PHE A 108 -1.27 11.98 -3.91
N ILE A 109 -1.46 10.68 -4.18
CA ILE A 109 -1.39 10.10 -5.53
C ILE A 109 -2.52 10.66 -6.41
N PHE A 110 -3.76 10.66 -5.89
CA PHE A 110 -4.96 11.11 -6.62
C PHE A 110 -5.05 12.63 -6.78
N LEU A 111 -4.54 13.39 -5.82
CA LEU A 111 -4.53 14.86 -5.91
C LEU A 111 -3.59 15.38 -7.01
N HIS A 112 -2.76 14.52 -7.62
CA HIS A 112 -1.87 14.88 -8.74
C HIS A 112 -1.11 16.20 -8.49
N HIS A 113 -0.67 16.47 -7.25
CA HIS A 113 0.07 17.70 -6.97
C HIS A 113 1.30 17.76 -7.90
N PRO A 114 1.43 18.78 -8.77
CA PRO A 114 2.64 18.96 -9.55
C PRO A 114 3.81 19.11 -8.56
N ALA A 115 4.94 18.46 -8.83
CA ALA A 115 6.09 18.61 -7.96
C ALA A 115 6.45 20.10 -7.89
N LYS A 116 6.83 20.57 -6.70
CA LYS A 116 7.21 21.97 -6.40
C LYS A 116 8.36 22.53 -7.26
N ASN A 117 8.87 21.75 -8.22
CA ASN A 117 9.93 22.07 -9.17
C ASN A 117 9.51 21.99 -10.64
N ALA A 118 8.21 22.03 -10.96
CA ALA A 118 7.78 22.46 -12.28
C ALA A 118 8.18 23.93 -12.41
N LYS A 119 9.43 24.19 -12.81
CA LYS A 119 9.82 25.51 -13.31
C LYS A 119 8.73 25.91 -14.30
N ALA A 120 8.15 27.08 -14.08
CA ALA A 120 7.58 27.85 -15.17
C ALA A 120 8.71 27.99 -16.21
N VAL A 121 8.72 27.09 -17.19
CA VAL A 121 9.46 27.31 -18.41
C VAL A 121 8.61 28.34 -19.14
N ASN A 122 9.23 29.51 -19.35
CA ASN A 122 8.67 30.76 -19.88
C ASN A 122 7.52 30.59 -20.87
#